data_AF-A0A937IDZ9-F1
#
_entry.id   AF-A0A937IDZ9-F1
#
_cell.length_a   1.000
_cell.length_b   1.000
_cell.length_c   1.000
_cell.angle_alpha   90.00
_cell.angle_beta   90.00
_cell.angle_gamma   90.00
#
_symmetry.space_group_name_H-M   'P 1'
#
loop_
_entity.id
_entity.type
_entity.pdbx_description
1 polymer ?
#
loop_
_entity_poly.entity_id
_entity_poly.type
_entity_poly.pdbx_seq_one_letter_code
_entity_poly.pdbx_strand_id
1 'polypeptide(L)'
;MINTNIKNSHIRIENLYKSIFAQMPDISIAMHDQHIEIRHHDESNIDAAAVEIVEGDLSYTIRYWDGYSLAEVIEEHDLNKALKVFKNFSKKMARNIQRFK
;
A
#
# COMPACT_ATOMS: atom_id res chain seq x y z
N MET A 1 -1.20 16.28 21.47
CA MET A 1 -1.14 16.06 20.01
C MET A 1 -0.87 14.59 19.79
N ILE A 2 -1.81 13.86 19.20
CA ILE A 2 -1.57 12.46 18.83
C ILE A 2 -0.74 12.52 17.55
N ASN A 3 0.41 11.88 17.56
CA ASN A 3 1.36 11.81 16.44
C ASN A 3 0.66 11.28 15.16
N THR A 4 0.16 12.19 14.33
CA THR A 4 -0.39 11.96 13.00
C THR A 4 0.73 11.89 11.98
N ASN A 5 1.56 10.86 12.07
CA ASN A 5 2.61 10.61 11.08
C ASN A 5 2.75 9.11 10.83
N ILE A 6 2.95 8.74 9.56
CA ILE A 6 3.02 7.35 9.06
C ILE A 6 4.10 6.55 9.79
N LYS A 7 5.24 7.15 10.12
CA LYS A 7 6.35 6.51 10.85
C LYS A 7 5.90 5.85 12.15
N ASN A 8 5.01 6.48 12.90
CA ASN A 8 4.49 5.93 14.16
C ASN A 8 3.59 4.71 13.94
N SER A 9 3.15 4.47 12.71
CA SER A 9 2.33 3.32 12.31
C SER A 9 3.12 2.22 11.61
N HIS A 10 4.45 2.32 11.47
CA HIS A 10 5.27 1.33 10.75
C HIS A 10 5.06 -0.10 11.25
N ILE A 11 5.09 -0.35 12.57
CA ILE A 11 4.84 -1.69 13.14
C ILE A 11 3.47 -2.23 12.74
N ARG A 12 2.43 -1.38 12.77
CA ARG A 12 1.07 -1.76 12.38
C ARG A 12 1.00 -2.10 10.88
N ILE A 13 1.70 -1.36 10.05
CA ILE A 13 1.73 -1.53 8.59
C ILE A 13 2.55 -2.76 8.19
N GLU A 14 3.68 -3.00 8.85
CA GLU A 14 4.48 -4.20 8.68
C GLU A 14 3.68 -5.47 9.05
N ASN A 15 2.95 -5.43 10.17
CA ASN A 15 2.07 -6.54 10.56
C ASN A 15 0.93 -6.76 9.57
N LEU A 16 0.34 -5.68 9.05
CA LEU A 16 -0.66 -5.76 7.97
C LEU A 16 -0.06 -6.45 6.74
N TYR A 17 1.11 -5.99 6.29
CA TYR A 17 1.83 -6.57 5.16
C TYR A 17 2.07 -8.06 5.36
N LYS A 18 2.67 -8.46 6.48
CA LYS A 18 2.92 -9.88 6.82
C LYS A 18 1.63 -10.69 6.82
N SER A 19 0.54 -10.16 7.39
CA SER A 19 -0.74 -10.87 7.44
C SER A 19 -1.40 -11.11 6.08
N ILE A 20 -1.09 -10.31 5.06
CA ILE A 20 -1.68 -10.41 3.72
C ILE A 20 -0.74 -11.14 2.75
N PHE A 21 0.56 -10.84 2.81
CA PHE A 21 1.51 -11.17 1.75
C PHE A 21 2.60 -12.19 2.17
N ALA A 22 2.59 -12.73 3.40
CA ALA A 22 3.64 -13.63 3.88
C ALA A 22 3.94 -14.83 2.96
N GLN A 23 2.96 -15.29 2.18
CA GLN A 23 3.11 -16.43 1.25
C GLN A 23 3.27 -16.01 -0.22
N MET A 24 3.57 -14.72 -0.48
CA MET A 24 3.71 -14.16 -1.83
C MET A 24 5.12 -13.58 -1.96
N PRO A 25 6.12 -14.40 -2.35
CA PRO A 25 7.54 -14.01 -2.35
C PRO A 25 7.85 -12.88 -3.35
N ASP A 26 7.04 -12.78 -4.39
CA ASP A 26 7.14 -11.78 -5.44
C ASP A 26 6.58 -10.42 -5.01
N ILE A 27 6.27 -10.22 -3.72
CA ILE A 27 5.76 -8.96 -3.19
C ILE A 27 6.72 -8.46 -2.12
N SER A 28 6.97 -7.16 -2.12
CA SER A 28 7.82 -6.50 -1.14
C SER A 28 7.15 -5.26 -0.56
N ILE A 29 7.68 -4.78 0.56
CA ILE A 29 7.31 -3.51 1.17
C ILE A 29 8.55 -2.63 1.33
N ALA A 30 8.45 -1.37 0.89
CA ALA A 30 9.39 -0.31 1.19
C ALA A 30 8.74 0.66 2.19
N MET A 31 9.41 0.93 3.32
CA MET A 31 8.92 1.84 4.35
C MET A 31 9.90 3.00 4.55
N HIS A 32 9.43 4.20 4.29
CA HIS A 32 10.09 5.46 4.58
C HIS A 32 9.24 6.27 5.58
N ASP A 33 9.80 7.36 6.10
CA ASP A 33 9.15 8.16 7.16
C ASP A 33 7.78 8.74 6.72
N GLN A 34 7.64 9.10 5.45
CA GLN A 34 6.43 9.73 4.88
C GLN A 34 5.83 8.94 3.71
N HIS A 35 6.41 7.80 3.35
CA HIS A 35 5.99 7.04 2.19
C HIS A 35 6.13 5.55 2.47
N ILE A 36 5.08 4.79 2.17
CA ILE A 36 5.13 3.33 2.19
C ILE A 36 4.57 2.82 0.87
N GLU A 37 5.30 1.87 0.28
CA GLU A 37 4.92 1.20 -0.96
C GLU A 37 4.94 -0.31 -0.75
N ILE A 38 3.88 -0.98 -1.19
CA ILE A 38 3.84 -2.43 -1.39
C ILE A 38 3.83 -2.68 -2.89
N ARG A 39 4.79 -3.43 -3.41
CA ARG A 39 4.99 -3.63 -4.84
C ARG A 39 5.10 -5.12 -5.18
N HIS A 40 4.44 -5.53 -6.25
CA HIS A 40 4.64 -6.81 -6.90
C HIS A 40 5.84 -6.74 -7.86
N HIS A 41 6.70 -7.73 -7.82
CA HIS A 41 7.85 -7.88 -8.70
C HIS A 41 7.49 -8.90 -9.76
N ASP A 42 7.32 -8.42 -10.99
CA ASP A 42 7.04 -9.25 -12.14
C ASP A 42 8.02 -8.88 -13.26
N GLU A 43 8.94 -9.77 -13.58
CA GLU A 43 9.95 -9.54 -14.62
C GLU A 43 9.31 -9.40 -16.02
N SER A 44 8.07 -9.85 -16.20
CA SER A 44 7.31 -9.75 -17.45
C SER A 44 6.45 -8.48 -17.54
N ASN A 45 6.24 -7.77 -16.43
CA ASN A 45 5.40 -6.57 -16.36
C ASN A 45 6.17 -5.40 -15.73
N ILE A 46 6.59 -4.45 -16.58
CA ILE A 46 7.32 -3.24 -16.18
C ILE A 46 6.46 -2.34 -15.27
N ASP A 47 5.14 -2.34 -15.48
CA ASP A 47 4.18 -1.61 -14.67
C ASP A 47 3.54 -2.55 -13.64
N ALA A 48 4.31 -3.30 -12.87
CA ALA A 48 3.74 -4.25 -11.92
C ALA A 48 2.85 -3.57 -10.85
N ALA A 49 1.86 -4.31 -10.34
CA ALA A 49 0.89 -3.80 -9.37
C ALA A 49 1.55 -3.24 -8.09
N ALA A 50 1.02 -2.13 -7.58
CA ALA A 50 1.53 -1.47 -6.39
C ALA A 50 0.42 -0.79 -5.57
N VAL A 51 0.63 -0.69 -4.25
CA VAL A 51 -0.20 0.09 -3.34
C VAL A 51 0.71 1.04 -2.55
N GLU A 52 0.37 2.31 -2.54
CA GLU A 52 1.16 3.37 -1.93
C GLU A 52 0.33 4.12 -0.87
N ILE A 53 0.99 4.61 0.17
CA ILE A 53 0.49 5.68 1.03
C ILE A 53 1.59 6.73 1.23
N VAL A 54 1.27 7.99 0.92
CA VAL A 54 2.15 9.14 1.04
C VAL A 54 1.54 10.14 2.02
N GLU A 55 2.32 10.57 3.00
CA GLU A 55 2.00 11.68 3.90
C GLU A 55 2.41 13.00 3.25
N GLY A 56 1.44 13.89 3.06
CA GLY A 56 1.66 15.29 2.71
C GLY A 56 1.38 16.21 3.90
N ASP A 57 1.42 17.52 3.67
CA ASP A 57 1.32 18.53 4.73
C ASP A 57 -0.02 18.51 5.48
N LEU A 58 -1.13 18.22 4.78
CA LEU A 58 -2.49 18.28 5.31
C LEU A 58 -3.34 17.02 5.04
N SER A 59 -2.79 16.06 4.30
CA SER A 59 -3.53 14.87 3.89
C SER A 59 -2.60 13.70 3.59
N TYR A 60 -3.21 12.53 3.49
CA TYR A 60 -2.59 11.28 3.09
C TYR A 60 -3.15 10.89 1.73
N THR A 61 -2.27 10.67 0.76
CA THR A 61 -2.64 10.14 -0.55
C THR A 61 -2.40 8.64 -0.58
N ILE A 62 -3.43 7.87 -0.91
CA ILE A 62 -3.35 6.42 -1.09
C ILE A 62 -3.54 6.13 -2.57
N ARG A 63 -2.61 5.38 -3.17
CA ARG A 63 -2.71 4.96 -4.57
C ARG A 63 -2.76 3.45 -4.67
N TYR A 64 -3.51 2.96 -5.64
CA TYR A 64 -3.46 1.58 -6.07
C TYR A 64 -3.31 1.54 -7.59
N TRP A 65 -2.24 0.89 -8.04
CA TRP A 65 -1.97 0.54 -9.42
C TRP A 65 -2.15 -0.96 -9.59
N ASP A 66 -3.04 -1.36 -10.49
CA ASP A 66 -3.31 -2.78 -10.78
C ASP A 66 -2.30 -3.43 -11.71
N GLY A 67 -1.44 -2.60 -12.28
CA GLY A 67 -0.35 -2.96 -13.17
C GLY A 67 -0.72 -3.08 -14.65
N TYR A 68 -1.81 -2.43 -15.05
CA TYR A 68 -2.20 -2.29 -16.45
C TYR A 68 -2.47 -0.83 -16.79
N SER A 69 -3.58 -0.27 -16.29
CA SER A 69 -3.99 1.10 -16.64
C SER A 69 -4.91 1.72 -15.59
N LEU A 70 -5.33 0.97 -14.56
CA LEU A 70 -6.23 1.50 -13.55
C LEU A 70 -5.43 2.01 -12.35
N ALA A 71 -5.48 3.33 -12.17
CA ALA A 71 -5.14 3.98 -10.91
C ALA A 71 -6.41 4.26 -10.12
N GLU A 72 -6.44 3.81 -8.87
CA GLU A 72 -7.32 4.39 -7.88
C GLU A 72 -6.50 5.28 -6.95
N VAL A 73 -6.90 6.55 -6.84
CA VAL A 73 -6.28 7.52 -5.93
C VAL A 73 -7.35 8.01 -4.97
N ILE A 74 -7.06 7.92 -3.67
CA ILE A 74 -7.92 8.42 -2.60
C ILE A 74 -7.09 9.35 -1.73
N GLU A 75 -7.68 10.47 -1.34
CA GLU A 75 -7.12 11.41 -0.38
C GLU A 75 -7.93 11.36 0.92
N GLU A 76 -7.23 11.29 2.05
CA GLU A 76 -7.82 11.27 3.39
C GLU A 76 -7.08 12.24 4.31
N HIS A 77 -7.79 12.96 5.17
CA HIS A 77 -7.16 13.88 6.14
C HIS A 77 -6.91 13.22 7.50
N ASP A 78 -7.43 12.01 7.72
CA ASP A 78 -7.23 11.24 8.95
C ASP A 78 -6.40 9.99 8.68
N LEU A 79 -5.32 9.81 9.45
CA LEU A 79 -4.40 8.68 9.28
C LEU A 79 -5.11 7.33 9.46
N ASN A 80 -6.07 7.21 10.37
CA ASN A 80 -6.76 5.93 10.57
C ASN A 80 -7.68 5.57 9.40
N LYS A 81 -8.35 6.57 8.80
CA LYS A 81 -9.10 6.40 7.56
C LYS A 81 -8.16 6.05 6.40
N ALA A 82 -7.05 6.78 6.26
CA ALA A 82 -6.03 6.51 5.25
C ALA A 82 -5.50 5.07 5.34
N LEU A 83 -5.14 4.61 6.54
CA LEU A 83 -4.68 3.23 6.78
C LEU A 83 -5.77 2.18 6.52
N LYS A 84 -7.05 2.53 6.72
CA LYS A 84 -8.18 1.65 6.38
C LYS A 84 -8.28 1.49 4.85
N VAL A 85 -8.13 2.57 4.09
CA VAL A 85 -8.11 2.55 2.63
C VAL A 85 -6.89 1.75 2.13
N PHE A 86 -5.69 2.04 2.64
CA PHE A 86 -4.46 1.32 2.31
C PHE A 86 -4.58 -0.19 2.53
N LYS A 87 -5.18 -0.60 3.67
CA LYS A 87 -5.50 -2.02 3.95
C LYS A 87 -6.45 -2.62 2.91
N ASN A 88 -7.49 -1.89 2.51
CA ASN A 88 -8.47 -2.39 1.54
C ASN A 88 -7.83 -2.56 0.16
N PHE A 89 -6.99 -1.62 -0.26
CA PHE A 89 -6.22 -1.70 -1.50
C PHE A 89 -5.20 -2.84 -1.47
N SER A 90 -4.47 -3.01 -0.36
CA SER A 90 -3.56 -4.15 -0.16
C SER A 90 -4.29 -5.49 -0.34
N LYS A 91 -5.49 -5.64 0.24
CA LYS A 91 -6.33 -6.84 0.06
C LYS A 91 -6.85 -6.99 -1.37
N LYS A 92 -7.12 -5.88 -2.07
CA LYS A 92 -7.55 -5.89 -3.46
C LYS A 92 -6.42 -6.38 -4.36
N MET A 93 -5.22 -5.81 -4.19
CA MET A 93 -4.00 -6.23 -4.88
C MET A 93 -3.72 -7.73 -4.69
N ALA A 94 -3.72 -8.23 -3.45
CA ALA A 94 -3.48 -9.65 -3.16
C ALA A 94 -4.44 -10.59 -3.91
N ARG A 95 -5.74 -10.23 -3.92
CA ARG A 95 -6.77 -11.00 -4.65
C ARG A 95 -6.58 -10.94 -6.16
N ASN A 96 -6.20 -9.79 -6.69
CA ASN A 96 -5.97 -9.63 -8.13
C ASN A 96 -4.76 -10.44 -8.58
N ILE A 97 -3.64 -10.38 -7.85
CA ILE A 97 -2.45 -11.19 -8.14
C ILE A 97 -2.81 -12.67 -8.08
N GLN A 98 -3.49 -13.15 -7.04
CA GLN A 98 -3.91 -14.56 -6.96
C GLN A 98 -4.85 -15.03 -8.08
N ARG A 99 -5.68 -14.12 -8.62
CA ARG A 99 -6.65 -14.44 -9.67
C ARG A 99 -6.01 -14.53 -11.05
N PHE A 100 -4.97 -13.73 -11.30
CA PHE A 100 -4.34 -13.60 -12.61
C PHE A 100 -2.91 -14.19 -12.64
N LYS A 101 -2.51 -14.94 -11.60
CA LYS A 101 -1.27 -15.72 -11.56
C LYS A 101 -1.36 -16.98 -12.42
#